data_AF-A0A285J4V3-F1
#
_entry.id   AF-A0A285J4V3-F1
#
_cell.length_a   1.000
_cell.length_b   1.000
_cell.length_c   1.000
_cell.angle_alpha   90.00
_cell.angle_beta   90.00
_cell.angle_gamma   90.00
#
_symmetry.space_group_name_H-M   'P 1'
#
loop_
_entity.id
_entity.type
_entity.pdbx_description
1 polymer ?
#
loop_
_entity_poly.entity_id
_entity_poly.type
_entity_poly.pdbx_seq_one_letter_code
_entity_poly.pdbx_strand_id
1 'polypeptide(L)'
;MTGMSKDMCRTVGMALGAALALVLLLSLSQPLGLLPALLLALIAAAAVLTGFNRFLCASSAGQGPVQASVAEAREAVAAPAGEMQPGAIPAPEVAPKAASVAKPELAEVEPPVVEAPATETVTKDDLQQLKGVGPKLAQALNDAGVLSFAQIASWTEADVAWVEENVKGARGRIGRDGWIAQAQALTAATEAAD
;
A
#
# COMPACT_ATOMS: atom_id res chain seq x y z
N MET A 1 -2.86 -9.01 23.27
CA MET A 1 -2.11 -8.34 24.36
C MET A 1 -1.33 -7.23 23.70
N THR A 2 -1.54 -5.93 23.93
CA THR A 2 -2.01 -5.14 25.08
C THR A 2 -3.28 -4.35 24.67
N GLY A 3 -4.42 -4.47 25.35
CA GLY A 3 -4.55 -3.97 26.71
C GLY A 3 -4.45 -2.45 26.76
N MET A 4 -5.06 -1.70 25.83
CA MET A 4 -5.28 -0.27 26.05
C MET A 4 -6.40 -0.15 27.11
N SER A 5 -5.92 -0.02 28.35
CA SER A 5 -6.64 -0.21 29.60
C SER A 5 -7.94 0.59 29.68
N LYS A 6 -8.93 0.06 30.42
CA LYS A 6 -10.18 0.75 30.77
C LYS A 6 -9.93 2.18 31.30
N ASP A 7 -8.77 2.45 31.89
CA ASP A 7 -8.31 3.77 32.32
C ASP A 7 -8.14 4.77 31.16
N MET A 8 -7.70 4.31 29.99
CA MET A 8 -7.56 5.12 28.78
C MET A 8 -8.95 5.50 28.24
N CYS A 9 -9.88 4.54 28.20
CA CYS A 9 -11.26 4.78 27.76
C CYS A 9 -11.99 5.74 28.72
N ARG A 10 -11.74 5.62 30.03
CA ARG A 10 -12.34 6.51 31.05
C ARG A 10 -11.74 7.91 31.03
N THR A 11 -10.42 8.02 30.82
CA THR A 11 -9.73 9.32 30.69
C THR A 11 -10.15 10.05 29.42
N VAL A 12 -10.23 9.35 28.29
CA VAL A 12 -10.72 9.91 27.01
C VAL A 12 -12.19 10.30 27.13
N GLY A 13 -13.02 9.49 27.80
CA GLY A 13 -14.43 9.82 28.04
C GLY A 13 -14.62 11.06 28.92
N MET A 14 -13.86 11.19 30.02
CA MET A 14 -13.91 12.37 30.89
C MET A 14 -13.39 13.62 30.18
N ALA A 15 -12.32 13.52 29.38
CA ALA A 15 -11.78 14.64 28.62
C ALA A 15 -12.76 15.14 27.54
N LEU A 16 -13.43 14.23 26.83
CA LEU A 16 -14.45 14.58 25.83
C LEU A 16 -15.67 15.23 26.49
N GLY A 17 -16.12 14.69 27.63
CA GLY A 17 -17.23 15.24 28.40
C GLY A 17 -16.93 16.64 28.94
N ALA A 18 -15.72 16.86 29.48
CA ALA A 18 -15.30 18.18 29.97
C ALA A 18 -15.18 19.20 28.83
N ALA A 19 -14.69 18.80 27.66
CA ALA A 19 -14.63 19.65 26.48
C ALA A 19 -16.03 20.03 25.98
N LEU A 20 -16.97 19.08 25.93
CA LEU A 20 -18.37 19.37 25.57
C LEU A 20 -19.05 20.29 26.58
N ALA A 21 -18.83 20.05 27.88
CA ALA A 21 -19.40 20.88 28.94
C ALA A 21 -18.84 22.32 28.91
N LEU A 22 -17.53 22.49 28.69
CA LEU A 22 -16.90 23.80 28.55
C LEU A 22 -17.41 24.55 27.32
N VAL A 23 -17.58 23.86 26.18
CA VAL A 23 -18.15 24.44 24.95
C VAL A 23 -19.61 24.83 25.14
N LEU A 24 -20.40 24.01 25.85
CA LEU A 24 -21.80 24.32 26.18
C LEU A 24 -21.89 25.53 27.12
N LEU A 25 -21.02 25.61 28.12
CA LEU A 25 -20.97 26.70 29.10
C LEU A 25 -20.51 28.03 28.48
N LEU A 26 -19.56 27.98 27.55
CA LEU A 26 -19.18 29.12 26.72
C LEU A 26 -20.32 29.54 25.77
N SER A 27 -21.08 28.57 25.23
CA SER A 27 -22.24 28.83 24.36
C SER A 27 -23.42 29.50 25.10
N LEU A 28 -23.68 29.14 26.35
CA LEU A 28 -24.70 29.78 27.19
C LEU A 28 -24.30 31.20 27.62
N SER A 29 -23.00 31.51 27.60
CA SER A 29 -22.47 32.79 28.06
C SER A 29 -22.40 33.87 26.99
N GLN A 30 -22.86 33.61 25.76
CA GLN A 30 -22.77 34.59 24.68
C GLN A 30 -24.11 34.75 23.91
N PRO A 31 -24.53 35.98 23.55
CA PRO A 31 -25.76 36.23 22.78
C PRO A 31 -25.50 35.94 21.29
N LEU A 32 -25.56 34.68 20.88
CA LEU A 32 -24.86 34.24 19.67
C LEU A 32 -25.69 34.28 18.38
N GLY A 33 -25.15 35.01 17.39
CA GLY A 33 -25.61 35.09 16.00
C GLY A 33 -25.16 33.92 15.11
N LEU A 34 -25.13 34.14 13.79
CA LEU A 34 -25.05 33.09 12.74
C LEU A 34 -23.76 32.24 12.70
N LEU A 35 -22.60 32.80 13.07
CA LEU A 35 -21.30 32.13 12.97
C LEU A 35 -21.11 30.86 13.84
N PRO A 36 -21.40 30.87 15.15
CA PRO A 36 -21.35 29.64 15.97
C PRO A 36 -22.33 28.55 15.51
N ALA A 37 -23.50 28.93 14.99
CA ALA A 37 -24.54 27.99 14.56
C ALA A 37 -24.07 27.23 13.33
N LEU A 38 -23.39 27.92 12.42
CA LEU A 38 -22.72 27.31 11.28
C LEU A 38 -21.61 26.37 11.73
N LEU A 39 -20.78 26.78 12.71
CA LEU A 39 -19.69 25.96 13.21
C LEU A 39 -20.19 24.67 13.89
N LEU A 40 -21.28 24.76 14.66
CA LEU A 40 -21.93 23.59 15.26
C LEU A 40 -22.55 22.66 14.20
N ALA A 41 -23.19 23.20 13.17
CA ALA A 41 -23.73 22.41 12.07
C ALA A 41 -22.62 21.64 11.33
N LEU A 42 -21.47 22.26 11.11
CA LEU A 42 -20.32 21.62 10.46
C LEU A 42 -19.71 20.51 11.34
N ILE A 43 -19.59 20.72 12.66
CA ILE A 43 -19.08 19.70 13.58
C ILE A 43 -20.05 18.50 13.66
N ALA A 44 -21.35 18.75 13.77
CA ALA A 44 -22.36 17.70 13.79
C ALA A 44 -22.37 16.91 12.48
N ALA A 45 -22.29 17.59 11.33
CA ALA A 45 -22.20 16.94 10.03
C ALA A 45 -20.94 16.06 9.90
N ALA A 46 -19.77 16.55 10.34
CA ALA A 46 -18.53 15.79 10.32
C ALA A 46 -18.58 14.54 11.24
N ALA A 47 -19.21 14.66 12.41
CA ALA A 47 -19.39 13.56 13.33
C ALA A 47 -20.32 12.47 12.76
N VAL A 48 -21.44 12.86 12.14
CA VAL A 48 -22.35 11.93 11.46
C VAL A 48 -21.66 11.24 10.28
N LEU A 49 -20.90 11.98 9.47
CA LEU A 49 -20.19 11.42 8.30
C LEU A 49 -19.09 10.43 8.72
N THR A 50 -18.34 10.76 9.79
CA THR A 50 -17.29 9.89 10.33
C THR A 50 -17.88 8.66 11.00
N GLY A 51 -18.99 8.82 11.74
CA GLY A 51 -19.72 7.73 12.38
C GLY A 51 -20.38 6.78 11.37
N PHE A 52 -21.00 7.33 10.32
CA PHE A 52 -21.65 6.55 9.26
C PHE A 52 -20.63 5.77 8.41
N ASN A 53 -19.48 6.37 8.09
CA ASN A 53 -18.41 5.67 7.37
C ASN A 53 -17.77 4.54 8.20
N ARG A 54 -17.65 4.74 9.53
CA ARG A 54 -17.23 3.69 10.47
C ARG A 54 -18.28 2.59 10.65
N PHE A 55 -19.56 2.94 10.67
CA PHE A 55 -20.66 1.99 10.83
C PHE A 55 -20.87 1.13 9.57
N LEU A 56 -20.83 1.73 8.37
CA LEU A 56 -20.98 0.98 7.12
C LEU A 56 -19.75 0.15 6.76
N CYS A 57 -18.51 0.61 7.03
CA CYS A 57 -17.31 -0.20 6.77
C CYS A 57 -16.97 -1.21 7.88
N ALA A 58 -17.52 -1.08 9.09
CA ALA A 58 -17.39 -2.13 10.12
C ALA A 58 -18.50 -3.20 10.02
N SER A 59 -19.62 -2.91 9.35
CA SER A 59 -20.73 -3.86 9.21
C SER A 59 -20.53 -4.89 8.08
N SER A 60 -19.46 -4.82 7.27
CA SER A 60 -19.13 -5.84 6.26
C SER A 60 -18.04 -6.83 6.70
N ALA A 61 -17.58 -6.76 7.96
CA ALA A 61 -16.58 -7.66 8.51
C ALA A 61 -17.14 -8.37 9.75
N GLY A 62 -18.04 -9.33 9.54
CA GLY A 62 -18.32 -10.39 10.53
C GLY A 62 -19.79 -10.62 10.87
N GLN A 63 -20.47 -11.42 10.04
CA GLN A 63 -21.65 -12.27 10.33
C GLN A 63 -21.93 -13.06 9.04
N GLY A 64 -21.89 -14.39 8.94
CA GLY A 64 -21.87 -15.46 9.95
C GLY A 64 -21.34 -16.80 9.39
N PRO A 65 -21.78 -17.95 9.91
CA PRO A 65 -20.95 -19.13 10.16
C PRO A 65 -20.86 -20.10 8.98
N VAL A 66 -19.65 -20.42 8.53
CA VAL A 66 -19.37 -21.53 7.58
C VAL A 66 -18.81 -22.78 8.25
N GLN A 67 -18.92 -22.91 9.57
CA GLN A 67 -18.43 -24.10 10.31
C GLN A 67 -19.49 -25.14 10.66
N ALA A 68 -20.69 -25.08 10.07
CA ALA A 68 -21.75 -26.06 10.35
C ALA A 68 -21.99 -27.11 9.23
N SER A 69 -21.26 -27.10 8.12
CA SER A 69 -21.58 -27.99 6.97
C SER A 69 -20.48 -28.99 6.55
N VAL A 70 -19.40 -29.16 7.32
CA VAL A 70 -18.30 -30.10 6.95
C VAL A 70 -18.28 -31.36 7.82
N ALA A 71 -19.15 -31.48 8.83
CA ALA A 71 -19.20 -32.67 9.70
C ALA A 71 -20.14 -33.79 9.18
N GLU A 72 -21.09 -33.50 8.30
CA GLU A 72 -22.17 -34.44 7.93
C GLU A 72 -22.06 -35.01 6.50
N ALA A 73 -20.97 -34.72 5.77
CA ALA A 73 -20.73 -35.21 4.40
C ALA A 73 -19.55 -36.18 4.28
N ARG A 74 -19.14 -36.84 5.38
CA ARG A 74 -18.06 -37.84 5.39
C ARG A 74 -18.54 -39.30 5.52
N GLU A 75 -19.84 -39.55 5.53
CA GLU A 75 -20.40 -40.90 5.75
C GLU A 75 -21.26 -41.37 4.56
N ALA A 76 -20.80 -41.18 3.32
CA ALA A 76 -21.53 -41.69 2.16
C ALA A 76 -20.69 -41.86 0.88
N VAL A 77 -19.48 -42.44 0.92
CA VAL A 77 -18.92 -43.11 -0.28
C VAL A 77 -18.02 -44.27 0.15
N ALA A 78 -18.63 -45.45 0.24
CA ALA A 78 -17.94 -46.73 0.29
C ALA A 78 -17.69 -47.24 -1.14
N ALA A 79 -16.44 -47.65 -1.42
CA ALA A 79 -15.94 -48.45 -2.56
C ALA A 79 -15.97 -47.78 -3.97
N PRO A 80 -15.03 -48.10 -4.90
CA PRO A 80 -14.21 -49.30 -4.98
C PRO A 80 -12.68 -49.08 -5.04
N ALA A 81 -11.95 -50.07 -4.55
CA ALA A 81 -10.53 -50.27 -4.85
C ALA A 81 -10.41 -50.86 -6.26
N GLY A 82 -9.92 -50.05 -7.20
CA GLY A 82 -9.44 -50.49 -8.51
C GLY A 82 -7.94 -50.25 -8.56
N GLU A 83 -7.18 -51.33 -8.76
CA GLU A 83 -5.73 -51.37 -8.92
C GLU A 83 -5.23 -50.40 -10.00
N MET A 84 -4.21 -49.60 -9.69
CA MET A 84 -3.40 -48.90 -10.68
C MET A 84 -1.92 -49.22 -10.45
N GLN A 85 -1.33 -49.74 -11.53
CA GLN A 85 -0.01 -50.34 -11.63
C GLN A 85 1.11 -49.28 -11.58
N PRO A 86 2.30 -49.58 -11.02
CA PRO A 86 3.44 -48.66 -10.95
C PRO A 86 4.19 -48.58 -12.29
N GLY A 87 4.36 -47.36 -12.81
CA GLY A 87 5.11 -47.07 -14.04
C GLY A 87 6.26 -46.09 -13.79
N ALA A 88 7.46 -46.56 -14.10
CA ALA A 88 8.79 -46.00 -13.85
C ALA A 88 9.04 -44.52 -14.25
N ILE A 89 9.85 -43.86 -13.43
CA ILE A 89 10.62 -42.65 -13.73
C ILE A 89 11.83 -43.05 -14.60
N PRO A 90 12.18 -42.24 -15.61
CA PRO A 90 13.60 -42.00 -15.85
C PRO A 90 13.91 -40.50 -15.89
N ALA A 91 14.87 -40.12 -15.06
CA ALA A 91 15.66 -38.91 -15.26
C ALA A 91 16.62 -39.12 -16.46
N PRO A 92 17.05 -38.03 -17.10
CA PRO A 92 18.46 -37.96 -17.44
C PRO A 92 19.12 -36.63 -17.05
N GLU A 93 20.24 -36.85 -16.38
CA GLU A 93 21.51 -36.15 -16.27
C GLU A 93 21.84 -34.91 -17.15
N VAL A 94 22.52 -34.02 -16.43
CA VAL A 94 23.35 -32.84 -16.72
C VAL A 94 24.07 -32.79 -18.08
N ALA A 95 24.13 -31.59 -18.67
CA ALA A 95 25.42 -30.96 -19.03
C ALA A 95 25.25 -29.44 -19.32
N PRO A 96 26.20 -28.59 -18.87
CA PRO A 96 26.12 -27.13 -18.91
C PRO A 96 26.72 -26.55 -20.20
N LYS A 97 26.28 -25.35 -20.60
CA LYS A 97 27.08 -24.47 -21.45
C LYS A 97 27.11 -23.07 -20.86
N ALA A 98 28.22 -22.79 -20.18
CA ALA A 98 28.67 -21.46 -19.82
C ALA A 98 29.26 -20.73 -21.05
N ALA A 99 29.55 -19.44 -20.81
CA ALA A 99 30.23 -18.43 -21.63
C ALA A 99 29.27 -17.47 -22.37
N SER A 100 29.39 -16.15 -22.25
CA SER A 100 30.37 -15.31 -21.54
C SER A 100 29.96 -13.84 -21.69
N VAL A 101 29.81 -13.16 -20.54
CA VAL A 101 30.42 -11.86 -20.15
C VAL A 101 30.32 -10.65 -21.10
N ALA A 102 29.83 -9.52 -20.58
CA ALA A 102 30.50 -8.22 -20.66
C ALA A 102 29.93 -7.21 -19.64
N LYS A 103 30.46 -7.27 -18.41
CA LYS A 103 30.56 -6.14 -17.48
C LYS A 103 31.79 -5.33 -17.91
N PRO A 104 31.72 -4.00 -18.08
CA PRO A 104 32.90 -3.17 -18.06
C PRO A 104 33.08 -2.62 -16.65
N GLU A 105 34.09 -3.12 -15.95
CA GLU A 105 34.63 -2.53 -14.74
C GLU A 105 35.99 -1.92 -15.07
N LEU A 106 36.10 -0.62 -14.73
CA LEU A 106 37.28 0.20 -14.46
C LEU A 106 38.53 0.11 -15.36
N ALA A 107 38.88 1.26 -15.93
CA ALA A 107 40.27 1.64 -16.14
C ALA A 107 40.57 2.90 -15.31
N GLU A 108 41.46 2.74 -14.33
CA GLU A 108 42.04 3.79 -13.49
C GLU A 108 43.12 4.56 -14.27
N VAL A 109 43.07 5.90 -14.28
CA VAL A 109 44.18 6.77 -14.66
C VAL A 109 44.19 7.97 -13.70
N GLU A 110 45.31 8.16 -12.98
CA GLU A 110 45.56 9.27 -12.05
C GLU A 110 45.79 10.64 -12.77
N PRO A 111 45.71 11.79 -12.07
CA PRO A 111 44.77 12.86 -12.42
C PRO A 111 45.36 14.02 -13.23
N PRO A 112 44.52 14.69 -14.03
CA PRO A 112 44.49 16.15 -14.06
C PRO A 112 43.09 16.69 -13.76
N VAL A 113 43.06 17.82 -13.08
CA VAL A 113 41.86 18.57 -12.65
C VAL A 113 40.91 18.79 -13.83
N VAL A 114 39.79 18.08 -13.83
CA VAL A 114 38.63 18.38 -14.67
C VAL A 114 37.38 18.22 -13.82
N GLU A 115 36.45 19.12 -14.11
CA GLU A 115 35.35 19.59 -13.28
C GLU A 115 34.49 18.46 -12.72
N ALA A 116 33.90 18.72 -11.54
CA ALA A 116 32.93 17.84 -10.89
C ALA A 116 32.00 17.21 -11.94
N PRO A 117 31.76 15.89 -11.92
CA PRO A 117 30.83 15.28 -12.85
C PRO A 117 29.53 16.07 -12.75
N ALA A 118 29.11 16.61 -13.89
CA ALA A 118 27.89 17.35 -14.05
C ALA A 118 26.84 16.64 -13.20
N THR A 119 26.25 17.35 -12.25
CA THR A 119 25.09 16.88 -11.51
C THR A 119 24.09 16.41 -12.56
N GLU A 120 24.01 15.09 -12.79
CA GLU A 120 22.96 14.53 -13.61
C GLU A 120 21.69 14.96 -12.91
N THR A 121 21.01 15.94 -13.51
CA THR A 121 19.74 16.43 -13.01
C THR A 121 18.80 15.25 -13.16
N VAL A 122 18.67 14.46 -12.09
CA VAL A 122 17.70 13.38 -12.07
C VAL A 122 16.34 14.06 -12.16
N THR A 123 15.78 14.08 -13.38
CA THR A 123 14.45 14.60 -13.64
C THR A 123 13.50 13.76 -12.82
N LYS A 124 12.93 14.39 -11.78
CA LYS A 124 11.99 13.76 -10.88
C LYS A 124 10.59 13.92 -11.45
N ASP A 125 9.98 12.80 -11.78
CA ASP A 125 8.61 12.74 -12.23
C ASP A 125 7.62 12.86 -11.06
N ASP A 126 6.40 13.33 -11.36
CA ASP A 126 5.32 13.34 -10.39
C ASP A 126 4.65 11.96 -10.30
N LEU A 127 5.21 11.09 -9.47
CA LEU A 127 4.69 9.73 -9.24
C LEU A 127 3.22 9.67 -8.79
N GLN A 128 2.64 10.79 -8.34
CA GLN A 128 1.21 10.87 -7.99
C GLN A 128 0.27 10.74 -9.19
N GLN A 129 0.79 10.81 -10.41
CA GLN A 129 0.00 10.53 -11.62
C GLN A 129 -0.41 9.06 -11.72
N LEU A 130 0.30 8.15 -11.04
CA LEU A 130 -0.08 6.74 -10.96
C LEU A 130 -1.29 6.55 -10.05
N LYS A 131 -2.32 5.86 -10.54
CA LYS A 131 -3.52 5.56 -9.74
C LYS A 131 -3.15 4.73 -8.52
N GLY A 132 -3.60 5.18 -7.35
CA GLY A 132 -3.32 4.52 -6.07
C GLY A 132 -2.04 5.01 -5.37
N VAL A 133 -1.24 5.87 -6.02
CA VAL A 133 -0.11 6.57 -5.40
C VAL A 133 -0.58 7.90 -4.82
N GLY A 134 -0.77 7.95 -3.50
CA GLY A 134 -1.04 9.20 -2.78
C GLY A 134 0.24 9.97 -2.43
N PRO A 135 0.14 11.24 -1.99
CA PRO A 135 1.29 12.11 -1.72
C PRO A 135 2.30 11.52 -0.73
N LYS A 136 1.82 10.81 0.30
CA LYS A 136 2.69 10.13 1.28
C LYS A 136 3.45 8.94 0.68
N LEU A 137 2.82 8.23 -0.26
CA LEU A 137 3.41 7.05 -0.91
C LEU A 137 4.40 7.48 -1.99
N ALA A 138 4.07 8.52 -2.75
CA ALA A 138 5.00 9.18 -3.65
C ALA A 138 6.25 9.64 -2.89
N GLN A 139 6.09 10.27 -1.73
CA GLN A 139 7.24 10.65 -0.90
C GLN A 139 8.06 9.43 -0.47
N ALA A 140 7.44 8.36 0.02
CA ALA A 140 8.15 7.14 0.42
C ALA A 140 8.89 6.46 -0.74
N LEU A 141 8.34 6.49 -1.96
CA LEU A 141 8.99 5.99 -3.17
C LEU A 141 10.21 6.85 -3.54
N ASN A 142 10.05 8.17 -3.47
CA ASN A 142 11.15 9.10 -3.71
C ASN A 142 12.28 8.92 -2.67
N ASP A 143 11.93 8.73 -1.40
CA ASP A 143 12.89 8.47 -0.33
C ASP A 143 13.63 7.13 -0.53
N ALA A 144 12.98 6.16 -1.19
CA ALA A 144 13.57 4.89 -1.60
C ALA A 144 14.41 4.98 -2.89
N GLY A 145 14.56 6.18 -3.49
CA GLY A 145 15.34 6.40 -4.70
C GLY A 145 14.59 6.10 -6.00
N VAL A 146 13.25 5.96 -5.94
CA VAL A 146 12.40 5.83 -7.13
C VAL A 146 11.93 7.22 -7.53
N LEU A 147 12.49 7.76 -8.61
CA LEU A 147 12.31 9.18 -8.97
C LEU A 147 11.61 9.39 -10.32
N SER A 148 11.52 8.37 -11.18
CA SER A 148 10.96 8.51 -12.53
C SER A 148 9.95 7.41 -12.89
N PHE A 149 9.08 7.69 -13.86
CA PHE A 149 8.17 6.69 -14.43
C PHE A 149 8.93 5.60 -15.20
N ALA A 150 10.01 5.98 -15.90
CA ALA A 150 10.85 5.04 -16.65
C ALA A 150 11.45 3.95 -15.75
N GLN A 151 11.86 4.31 -14.52
CA GLN A 151 12.36 3.34 -13.53
C GLN A 151 11.27 2.34 -13.13
N ILE A 152 10.05 2.81 -12.84
CA ILE A 152 8.91 1.96 -12.47
C ILE A 152 8.49 1.07 -13.65
N ALA A 153 8.51 1.60 -14.86
CA ALA A 153 8.21 0.89 -16.10
C ALA A 153 9.17 -0.29 -16.37
N SER A 154 10.40 -0.21 -15.83
CA SER A 154 11.45 -1.21 -15.98
C SER A 154 11.50 -2.25 -14.85
N TRP A 155 10.62 -2.16 -13.84
CA TRP A 155 10.63 -3.06 -12.71
C TRP A 155 10.38 -4.51 -13.09
N THR A 156 11.23 -5.38 -12.55
CA THR A 156 11.03 -6.83 -12.56
C THR A 156 10.20 -7.28 -11.36
N GLU A 157 9.76 -8.53 -11.34
CA GLU A 157 9.06 -9.10 -10.18
C GLU A 157 9.88 -9.02 -8.88
N ALA A 158 11.21 -9.10 -8.99
CA ALA A 158 12.10 -8.96 -7.84
C ALA A 158 12.12 -7.52 -7.31
N ASP A 159 12.14 -6.52 -8.19
CA ASP A 159 12.07 -5.11 -7.80
C ASP A 159 10.73 -4.78 -7.16
N VAL A 160 9.63 -5.30 -7.72
CA VAL A 160 8.30 -5.18 -7.14
C VAL A 160 8.28 -5.76 -5.72
N ALA A 161 8.76 -6.99 -5.54
CA ALA A 161 8.81 -7.62 -4.23
C ALA A 161 9.63 -6.80 -3.23
N TRP A 162 10.80 -6.30 -3.65
CA TRP A 162 11.63 -5.45 -2.81
C TRP A 162 10.91 -4.15 -2.41
N VAL A 163 10.27 -3.45 -3.35
CA VAL A 163 9.52 -2.21 -3.06
C VAL A 163 8.34 -2.50 -2.14
N GLU A 164 7.62 -3.60 -2.32
CA GLU A 164 6.49 -3.98 -1.46
C GLU A 164 6.90 -4.32 -0.02
N GLU A 165 8.14 -4.77 0.19
CA GLU A 165 8.70 -5.07 1.51
C GLU A 165 9.35 -3.84 2.17
N ASN A 166 10.00 -2.99 1.40
CA ASN A 166 10.81 -1.88 1.91
C ASN A 166 10.06 -0.54 1.93
N VAL A 167 9.09 -0.33 1.03
CA VAL A 167 8.33 0.92 0.93
C VAL A 167 6.99 0.81 1.64
N LYS A 168 6.84 1.60 2.71
CA LYS A 168 5.61 1.62 3.52
C LYS A 168 4.42 2.05 2.67
N GLY A 169 3.45 1.14 2.56
CA GLY A 169 2.18 1.38 1.86
C GLY A 169 2.17 0.94 0.40
N ALA A 170 3.30 0.49 -0.16
CA ALA A 170 3.36 -0.07 -1.52
C ALA A 170 2.87 -1.52 -1.60
N ARG A 171 2.92 -2.27 -0.48
CA ARG A 171 2.56 -3.70 -0.40
C ARG A 171 1.20 -4.01 -1.03
N GLY A 172 1.20 -4.91 -2.01
CA GLY A 172 0.03 -5.35 -2.77
C GLY A 172 -0.61 -4.29 -3.68
N ARG A 173 -0.07 -3.07 -3.78
CA ARG A 173 -0.63 -2.00 -4.63
C ARG A 173 -0.02 -1.97 -6.01
N ILE A 174 1.26 -2.30 -6.13
CA ILE A 174 1.99 -2.23 -7.40
C ILE A 174 1.33 -3.11 -8.45
N GLY A 175 0.99 -4.35 -8.08
CA GLY A 175 0.26 -5.29 -8.94
C GLY A 175 -1.24 -4.98 -9.06
N ARG A 176 -1.93 -4.71 -7.95
CA ARG A 176 -3.40 -4.49 -7.95
C ARG A 176 -3.79 -3.25 -8.75
N ASP A 177 -3.06 -2.16 -8.55
CA ASP A 177 -3.33 -0.90 -9.22
C ASP A 177 -2.57 -0.83 -10.57
N GLY A 178 -1.71 -1.80 -10.90
CA GLY A 178 -1.07 -1.92 -12.21
C GLY A 178 -0.08 -0.80 -12.52
N TRP A 179 0.78 -0.45 -11.56
CA TRP A 179 1.66 0.71 -11.67
C TRP A 179 2.65 0.62 -12.84
N ILE A 180 3.19 -0.57 -13.13
CA ILE A 180 4.17 -0.77 -14.21
C ILE A 180 3.56 -0.39 -15.57
N ALA A 181 2.36 -0.91 -15.87
CA ALA A 181 1.66 -0.63 -17.13
C ALA A 181 1.29 0.86 -17.26
N GLN A 182 0.90 1.50 -16.16
CA GLN A 182 0.62 2.94 -16.16
C GLN A 182 1.88 3.78 -16.36
N ALA A 183 2.99 3.41 -15.70
CA ALA A 183 4.26 4.10 -15.84
C ALA A 183 4.80 4.02 -17.28
N GLN A 184 4.64 2.87 -17.94
CA GLN A 184 4.94 2.71 -19.37
C GLN A 184 4.11 3.65 -20.24
N ALA A 185 2.79 3.75 -19.98
CA ALA A 185 1.92 4.65 -20.72
C ALA A 185 2.27 6.14 -20.51
N LEU A 186 2.63 6.52 -19.29
CA LEU A 186 3.05 7.90 -18.97
C LEU A 186 4.40 8.25 -19.59
N THR A 187 5.35 7.30 -19.61
CA THR A 187 6.65 7.48 -20.27
C THR A 187 6.46 7.70 -21.77
N ALA A 188 5.69 6.83 -22.44
CA ALA A 188 5.40 7.00 -23.86
C ALA A 188 4.64 8.31 -24.17
N ALA A 189 3.74 8.73 -23.28
CA ALA A 189 3.00 9.98 -23.43
C ALA A 189 3.89 11.22 -23.26
N THR A 190 4.88 11.19 -22.37
CA THR A 190 5.80 12.32 -22.18
C THR A 190 6.81 12.42 -23.33
N GLU A 191 7.26 11.30 -23.89
CA GLU A 191 8.15 11.27 -25.06
C GLU A 191 7.48 11.78 -26.34
N ALA A 192 6.16 11.62 -26.47
CA ALA A 192 5.42 12.12 -27.62
C ALA A 192 5.05 13.62 -27.53
N ALA A 193 5.25 14.23 -26.36
CA ALA A 193 4.89 15.62 -26.08
C ALA A 193 6.07 16.59 -26.20
N ASP A 194 7.30 16.07 -26.33
CA ASP A 194 8.54 16.82 -26.56
C ASP A 194 8.87 16.89 -28.07
#